data_AF-A0A2D5AAJ3-F1
#
_entry.id   AF-A0A2D5AAJ3-F1
#
_cell.length_a   1.000
_cell.length_b   1.000
_cell.length_c   1.000
_cell.angle_alpha   90.00
_cell.angle_beta   90.00
_cell.angle_gamma   90.00
#
_symmetry.space_group_name_H-M   'P 1'
#
loop_
_entity.id
_entity.type
_entity.pdbx_description
1 polymer ?
#
loop_
_entity_poly.entity_id
_entity_poly.type
_entity_poly.pdbx_seq_one_letter_code
_entity_poly.pdbx_strand_id
1 'polypeptide(L)'
;DGIAGFGDCSLTSTNPADEYDPSIRSFVIPVVVHVIMNDDGSLGDIGRATIERQMVILNDDFAGTGLASDPETPSASLRFVLARQDPSGAPTTGITRSKNTVWFNDEGEYWNDLAWDPTRYLNVYTNTAGGPLGYVNAFPASGSAGDIDDRVVIDWRVFGEASTYGPPQDLGRILTHEVGHYLGLLHTFQGGCGSSSCLDSGDLICDTPPQSEPDVDCSSSSFCGEESLVSNFMNYSWQACMSGFTNEQIRRMRCTLESYRPLLGMESEVCGFVCEHDLNGDGFVNGSDLGIMLGRIGGPPSDIIQCGDFNLDGLITGSDLGSLLGAWGECAESPCDGVATCDDGDECTVNYCLEGECRSLEISGCGICGGAESGSCYESNGTPGCSNAECCEAICEVDPYCCFVAWDASCRTKALSGNFPECDG
;
A
#
# COMPACT_ATOMS: atom_id res chain seq x y z
N ASP A 1 8.50 -4.86 -35.95
CA ASP A 1 7.74 -5.37 -34.80
C ASP A 1 8.36 -4.75 -33.57
N GLY A 2 7.91 -3.54 -33.25
CA GLY A 2 8.55 -2.67 -32.25
C GLY A 2 8.15 -3.11 -30.84
N ILE A 3 9.15 -3.35 -30.00
CA ILE A 3 8.94 -3.64 -28.58
C ILE A 3 8.52 -2.32 -27.92
N ALA A 4 7.21 -2.16 -27.70
CA ALA A 4 6.67 -1.25 -26.69
C ALA A 4 7.08 -1.76 -25.30
N GLY A 5 7.25 -0.87 -24.32
CA GLY A 5 7.67 -1.26 -22.96
C GLY A 5 8.44 -0.18 -22.22
N PHE A 6 9.60 0.25 -22.74
CA PHE A 6 10.42 1.22 -22.01
C PHE A 6 9.85 2.65 -21.97
N GLY A 7 9.01 3.02 -22.93
CA GLY A 7 8.42 4.36 -23.01
C GLY A 7 7.26 4.57 -22.05
N ASP A 8 6.52 3.51 -21.71
CA ASP A 8 5.23 3.61 -21.02
C ASP A 8 5.38 3.59 -19.49
N CYS A 9 6.60 3.38 -18.98
CA CYS A 9 6.99 3.40 -17.57
C CYS A 9 8.40 4.00 -17.35
N SER A 10 8.79 5.01 -18.15
CA SER A 10 10.08 5.70 -17.95
C SER A 10 10.03 6.78 -16.85
N LEU A 11 11.19 7.32 -16.47
CA LEU A 11 11.31 8.46 -15.54
C LEU A 11 11.21 9.84 -16.21
N THR A 12 11.11 9.89 -17.54
CA THR A 12 11.09 11.17 -18.28
C THR A 12 9.76 11.44 -18.96
N SER A 13 9.08 10.39 -19.37
CA SER A 13 7.72 10.46 -19.91
C SER A 13 7.09 9.08 -19.82
N THR A 14 5.79 9.02 -19.61
CA THR A 14 5.06 7.77 -19.45
C THR A 14 3.67 7.94 -20.03
N ASN A 15 3.15 6.86 -20.61
CA ASN A 15 1.76 6.77 -21.04
C ASN A 15 1.33 5.33 -20.80
N PRO A 16 0.88 4.98 -19.58
CA PRO A 16 0.65 3.59 -19.20
C PRO A 16 -0.43 2.97 -20.08
N ALA A 17 -0.01 2.17 -21.06
CA ALA A 17 -0.88 1.67 -22.10
C ALA A 17 -1.92 0.66 -21.56
N ASP A 18 -3.05 0.54 -22.26
CA ASP A 18 -4.12 -0.40 -21.92
C ASP A 18 -3.67 -1.87 -21.95
N GLU A 19 -2.54 -2.21 -22.60
CA GLU A 19 -2.00 -3.56 -22.60
C GLU A 19 -1.49 -4.02 -21.21
N TYR A 20 -1.24 -3.07 -20.31
CA TYR A 20 -0.87 -3.33 -18.92
C TYR A 20 -2.09 -3.34 -17.98
N ASP A 21 -3.31 -3.39 -18.50
CA ASP A 21 -4.51 -3.45 -17.70
C ASP A 21 -4.57 -4.73 -16.82
N PRO A 22 -4.96 -4.62 -15.54
CA PRO A 22 -4.96 -5.75 -14.60
C PRO A 22 -5.96 -6.86 -14.97
N SER A 23 -6.92 -6.60 -15.86
CA SER A 23 -7.87 -7.60 -16.35
C SER A 23 -7.26 -8.59 -17.37
N ILE A 24 -6.08 -8.28 -17.92
CA ILE A 24 -5.46 -9.08 -19.00
C ILE A 24 -4.70 -10.28 -18.43
N ARG A 25 -3.91 -10.07 -17.37
CA ARG A 25 -3.07 -11.09 -16.71
C ARG A 25 -2.94 -10.82 -15.22
N SER A 26 -2.76 -11.87 -14.43
CA SER A 26 -2.38 -11.74 -13.02
C SER A 26 -0.96 -12.24 -12.81
N PHE A 27 -0.26 -11.63 -11.86
CA PHE A 27 1.12 -12.01 -11.54
C PHE A 27 1.28 -12.38 -10.08
N VAL A 28 2.20 -13.29 -9.82
CA VAL A 28 2.67 -13.69 -8.49
C VAL A 28 4.14 -13.35 -8.38
N ILE A 29 4.50 -12.61 -7.33
CA ILE A 29 5.85 -12.16 -7.03
C ILE A 29 6.34 -12.91 -5.78
N PRO A 30 7.38 -13.77 -5.91
CA PRO A 30 8.02 -14.40 -4.76
C PRO A 30 8.75 -13.36 -3.92
N VAL A 31 8.51 -13.37 -2.62
CA VAL A 31 9.10 -12.46 -1.64
C VAL A 31 10.01 -13.25 -0.71
N VAL A 32 11.19 -12.72 -0.45
CA VAL A 32 12.04 -13.16 0.66
C VAL A 32 12.20 -12.02 1.65
N VAL A 33 11.95 -12.30 2.93
CA VAL A 33 12.12 -11.33 4.02
C VAL A 33 13.40 -11.66 4.80
N HIS A 34 14.37 -10.76 4.75
CA HIS A 34 15.62 -10.82 5.48
C HIS A 34 15.49 -10.04 6.79
N VAL A 35 15.23 -10.77 7.88
CA VAL A 35 15.16 -10.18 9.22
C VAL A 35 16.56 -9.96 9.75
N ILE A 36 16.96 -8.69 9.89
CA ILE A 36 18.26 -8.32 10.43
C ILE A 36 18.07 -7.81 11.86
N MET A 37 18.75 -8.46 12.79
CA MET A 37 18.78 -8.10 14.20
C MET A 37 20.15 -7.54 14.59
N ASN A 38 20.21 -6.79 15.68
CA ASN A 38 21.49 -6.46 16.31
C ASN A 38 22.19 -7.72 16.87
N ASP A 39 23.47 -7.60 17.22
CA ASP A 39 24.31 -8.77 17.55
C ASP A 39 23.79 -9.61 18.73
N ASP A 40 23.18 -8.98 19.73
CA ASP A 40 22.58 -9.68 20.87
C ASP A 40 21.17 -10.22 20.57
N GLY A 41 20.50 -9.72 19.52
CA GLY A 41 19.14 -10.07 19.14
C GLY A 41 18.06 -9.46 20.03
N SER A 42 18.35 -8.35 20.71
CA SER A 42 17.37 -7.59 21.48
C SER A 42 16.51 -6.65 20.63
N LEU A 43 16.95 -6.33 19.40
CA LEU A 43 16.27 -5.44 18.46
C LEU A 43 16.24 -6.05 17.05
N GLY A 44 15.24 -5.66 16.25
CA GLY A 44 15.09 -6.11 14.86
C GLY A 44 14.42 -7.47 14.69
N ASP A 45 14.06 -8.16 15.78
CA ASP A 45 13.43 -9.47 15.70
C ASP A 45 11.93 -9.33 15.43
N ILE A 46 11.53 -9.53 14.17
CA ILE A 46 10.12 -9.55 13.77
C ILE A 46 9.63 -11.01 13.73
N GLY A 47 8.50 -11.30 14.37
CA GLY A 47 7.90 -12.63 14.42
C GLY A 47 7.40 -13.11 13.05
N ARG A 48 7.37 -14.43 12.85
CA ARG A 48 6.85 -15.03 11.61
C ARG A 48 5.40 -14.63 11.34
N ALA A 49 4.54 -14.61 12.37
CA ALA A 49 3.14 -14.21 12.23
C ALA A 49 3.00 -12.77 11.71
N THR A 50 3.80 -11.83 12.21
CA THR A 50 3.86 -10.44 11.70
C THR A 50 4.26 -10.40 10.23
N ILE A 51 5.22 -11.24 9.81
CA ILE A 51 5.66 -11.31 8.41
C ILE A 51 4.58 -11.88 7.51
N GLU A 52 3.96 -12.99 7.91
CA GLU A 52 2.84 -13.59 7.16
C GLU A 52 1.67 -12.62 7.06
N ARG A 53 1.35 -11.90 8.16
CA ARG A 53 0.30 -10.90 8.18
C ARG A 53 0.60 -9.70 7.28
N GLN A 54 1.84 -9.23 7.25
CA GLN A 54 2.24 -8.17 6.32
C GLN A 54 2.06 -8.58 4.85
N MET A 55 2.21 -9.86 4.50
CA MET A 55 1.89 -10.34 3.15
C MET A 55 0.39 -10.31 2.86
N VAL A 56 -0.47 -10.55 3.87
CA VAL A 56 -1.91 -10.38 3.70
C VAL A 56 -2.24 -8.91 3.44
N ILE A 57 -1.74 -7.99 4.28
CA ILE A 57 -1.94 -6.54 4.10
C ILE A 57 -1.48 -6.09 2.71
N LEU A 58 -0.28 -6.51 2.30
CA LEU A 58 0.27 -6.16 0.99
C LEU A 58 -0.61 -6.70 -0.15
N ASN A 59 -1.15 -7.91 -0.01
CA ASN A 59 -2.07 -8.47 -1.01
C ASN A 59 -3.42 -7.76 -1.02
N ASP A 60 -3.98 -7.41 0.14
CA ASP A 60 -5.25 -6.67 0.25
C ASP A 60 -5.14 -5.28 -0.38
N ASP A 61 -4.06 -4.55 -0.08
CA ASP A 61 -3.78 -3.23 -0.64
C ASP A 61 -3.62 -3.29 -2.17
N PHE A 62 -2.89 -4.28 -2.69
CA PHE A 62 -2.72 -4.48 -4.13
C PHE A 62 -3.94 -5.12 -4.81
N ALA A 63 -4.85 -5.72 -4.05
CA ALA A 63 -6.13 -6.21 -4.54
C ALA A 63 -7.23 -5.13 -4.55
N GLY A 64 -7.00 -3.99 -3.88
CA GLY A 64 -8.01 -2.94 -3.69
C GLY A 64 -9.06 -3.31 -2.64
N THR A 65 -8.72 -4.17 -1.68
CA THR A 65 -9.62 -4.71 -0.65
C THR A 65 -9.10 -4.47 0.77
N GLY A 66 -8.14 -3.55 0.93
CA GLY A 66 -7.59 -3.19 2.24
C GLY A 66 -8.63 -2.51 3.14
N LEU A 67 -8.31 -2.37 4.42
CA LEU A 67 -9.25 -1.89 5.46
C LEU A 67 -9.91 -0.53 5.19
N ALA A 68 -9.28 0.34 4.37
CA ALA A 68 -9.82 1.65 4.03
C ALA A 68 -10.28 1.75 2.56
N SER A 69 -10.23 0.63 1.82
CA SER A 69 -10.61 0.57 0.41
C SER A 69 -12.13 0.62 0.23
N ASP A 70 -12.56 1.34 -0.79
CA ASP A 70 -13.95 1.36 -1.23
C ASP A 70 -14.23 0.23 -2.24
N PRO A 71 -15.49 -0.17 -2.45
CA PRO A 71 -15.83 -1.20 -3.44
C PRO A 71 -15.39 -0.92 -4.88
N GLU A 72 -15.05 0.33 -5.20
CA GLU A 72 -14.57 0.78 -6.51
C GLU A 72 -13.05 0.89 -6.59
N THR A 73 -12.32 0.66 -5.48
CA THR A 73 -10.85 0.70 -5.48
C THR A 73 -10.31 -0.36 -6.46
N PRO A 74 -9.46 0.03 -7.43
CA PRO A 74 -9.02 -0.88 -8.47
C PRO A 74 -7.99 -1.90 -7.95
N SER A 75 -8.07 -3.11 -8.49
CA SER A 75 -7.11 -4.19 -8.22
C SER A 75 -5.92 -4.12 -9.17
N ALA A 76 -4.70 -4.28 -8.64
CA ALA A 76 -3.50 -4.39 -9.46
C ALA A 76 -3.32 -5.77 -10.12
N SER A 77 -4.08 -6.78 -9.67
CA SER A 77 -3.88 -8.19 -10.05
C SER A 77 -2.42 -8.66 -9.82
N LEU A 78 -1.77 -8.13 -8.78
CA LEU A 78 -0.42 -8.50 -8.34
C LEU A 78 -0.53 -9.15 -6.97
N ARG A 79 0.02 -10.36 -6.82
CA ARG A 79 0.04 -11.11 -5.58
C ARG A 79 1.46 -11.34 -5.10
N PHE A 80 1.69 -11.19 -3.81
CA PHE A 80 2.97 -11.36 -3.14
C PHE A 80 2.91 -12.57 -2.22
N VAL A 81 3.87 -13.47 -2.37
CA VAL A 81 3.92 -14.70 -1.58
C VAL A 81 5.31 -14.92 -1.04
N LEU A 82 5.42 -15.33 0.22
CA LEU A 82 6.70 -15.77 0.77
C LEU A 82 7.23 -16.95 -0.05
N ALA A 83 8.47 -16.85 -0.52
CA ALA A 83 9.10 -17.87 -1.32
C ALA A 83 9.07 -19.24 -0.62
N ARG A 84 8.79 -20.29 -1.40
CA ARG A 84 8.74 -21.69 -0.93
C ARG A 84 9.92 -22.52 -1.37
N GLN A 85 10.69 -22.03 -2.33
CA GLN A 85 11.98 -22.56 -2.72
C GLN A 85 13.04 -21.47 -2.55
N ASP A 86 14.20 -21.86 -2.05
CA ASP A 86 15.36 -20.97 -1.98
C ASP A 86 16.11 -20.95 -3.32
N PRO A 87 17.16 -20.12 -3.49
CA PRO A 87 17.92 -20.07 -4.75
C PRO A 87 18.60 -21.39 -5.15
N SER A 88 18.74 -22.35 -4.23
CA SER A 88 19.26 -23.69 -4.49
C SER A 88 18.18 -24.70 -4.88
N GLY A 89 16.90 -24.32 -4.83
CA GLY A 89 15.74 -25.17 -5.08
C GLY A 89 15.29 -25.97 -3.85
N ALA A 90 15.82 -25.68 -2.66
CA ALA A 90 15.41 -26.36 -1.44
C ALA A 90 14.17 -25.70 -0.83
N PRO A 91 13.28 -26.47 -0.16
CA PRO A 91 12.12 -25.90 0.53
C PRO A 91 12.52 -24.86 1.58
N THR A 92 11.79 -23.75 1.64
CA THR A 92 12.05 -22.64 2.56
C THR A 92 10.75 -22.00 3.06
N THR A 93 10.86 -21.18 4.10
CA THR A 93 9.76 -20.36 4.62
C THR A 93 9.70 -18.98 3.97
N GLY A 94 10.69 -18.63 3.14
CA GLY A 94 10.83 -17.29 2.56
C GLY A 94 11.33 -16.26 3.56
N ILE A 95 11.75 -16.69 4.77
CA ILE A 95 12.24 -15.82 5.84
C ILE A 95 13.65 -16.25 6.21
N THR A 96 14.58 -15.30 6.20
CA THR A 96 15.94 -15.50 6.70
C THR A 96 16.18 -14.61 7.92
N ARG A 97 17.10 -15.01 8.80
CA ARG A 97 17.41 -14.27 10.03
C ARG A 97 18.91 -14.12 10.20
N SER A 98 19.37 -12.89 10.41
CA SER A 98 20.78 -12.54 10.57
C SER A 98 20.98 -11.67 11.81
N LYS A 99 22.07 -11.90 12.55
CA LYS A 99 22.49 -11.03 13.67
C LYS A 99 23.77 -10.30 13.26
N ASN A 100 23.66 -9.00 13.04
CA ASN A 100 24.78 -8.14 12.69
C ASN A 100 24.42 -6.68 12.97
N THR A 101 25.03 -6.06 13.98
CA THR A 101 24.73 -4.66 14.36
C THR A 101 25.03 -3.66 13.23
N VAL A 102 26.04 -3.91 12.40
CA VAL A 102 26.36 -3.02 11.26
C VAL A 102 25.22 -3.06 10.25
N TRP A 103 24.80 -4.25 9.83
CA TRP A 103 23.69 -4.42 8.90
C TRP A 103 22.35 -3.96 9.48
N PHE A 104 22.15 -4.18 10.79
CA PHE A 104 20.96 -3.72 11.51
C PHE A 104 20.83 -2.20 11.49
N ASN A 105 21.94 -1.47 11.56
CA ASN A 105 21.95 0.00 11.46
C ASN A 105 21.88 0.51 10.01
N ASP A 106 21.56 -0.37 9.04
CA ASP A 106 21.59 -0.10 7.60
C ASP A 106 22.98 0.36 7.10
N GLU A 107 24.04 -0.14 7.72
CA GLU A 107 25.41 0.10 7.31
C GLU A 107 26.01 -1.14 6.62
N GLY A 108 27.03 -0.92 5.78
CA GLY A 108 27.72 -1.97 5.03
C GLY A 108 27.02 -2.38 3.73
N GLU A 109 27.37 -3.56 3.21
CA GLU A 109 26.86 -4.09 1.93
C GLU A 109 26.16 -5.45 2.13
N TYR A 110 25.21 -5.52 3.07
CA TYR A 110 24.57 -6.78 3.47
C TYR A 110 23.87 -7.52 2.33
N TRP A 111 23.42 -6.80 1.31
CA TRP A 111 22.82 -7.41 0.11
C TRP A 111 23.79 -8.32 -0.64
N ASN A 112 25.10 -8.05 -0.62
CA ASN A 112 26.10 -8.91 -1.27
C ASN A 112 26.16 -10.32 -0.64
N ASP A 113 25.81 -10.43 0.65
CA ASP A 113 25.84 -11.68 1.39
C ASP A 113 24.45 -12.35 1.47
N LEU A 114 23.38 -11.55 1.54
CA LEU A 114 22.04 -12.02 1.86
C LEU A 114 21.10 -12.14 0.67
N ALA A 115 21.30 -11.35 -0.39
CA ALA A 115 20.34 -11.25 -1.48
C ALA A 115 20.11 -12.61 -2.14
N TRP A 116 18.84 -12.95 -2.29
CA TRP A 116 18.42 -13.95 -3.26
C TRP A 116 18.36 -13.28 -4.62
N ASP A 117 18.52 -14.07 -5.69
CA ASP A 117 18.54 -13.58 -7.07
C ASP A 117 17.44 -12.53 -7.34
N PRO A 118 17.78 -11.22 -7.41
CA PRO A 118 16.78 -10.15 -7.45
C PRO A 118 15.98 -10.11 -8.75
N THR A 119 16.42 -10.87 -9.76
CA THR A 119 15.63 -11.08 -10.98
C THR A 119 14.42 -11.98 -10.74
N ARG A 120 14.40 -12.78 -9.67
CA ARG A 120 13.38 -13.81 -9.38
C ARG A 120 12.70 -13.65 -8.02
N TYR A 121 13.28 -12.87 -7.11
CA TYR A 121 12.73 -12.64 -5.78
C TYR A 121 12.71 -11.15 -5.44
N LEU A 122 11.60 -10.68 -4.91
CA LEU A 122 11.54 -9.40 -4.22
C LEU A 122 12.23 -9.57 -2.86
N ASN A 123 13.40 -8.96 -2.73
CA ASN A 123 14.18 -8.98 -1.50
C ASN A 123 13.73 -7.82 -0.60
N VAL A 124 13.13 -8.17 0.55
CA VAL A 124 12.70 -7.22 1.58
C VAL A 124 13.60 -7.36 2.80
N TYR A 125 14.27 -6.28 3.19
CA TYR A 125 15.16 -6.25 4.36
C TYR A 125 14.50 -5.49 5.50
N THR A 126 14.58 -6.03 6.72
CA THR A 126 14.12 -5.32 7.92
C THR A 126 15.30 -4.96 8.80
N ASN A 127 15.61 -3.67 8.91
CA ASN A 127 16.69 -3.11 9.71
C ASN A 127 16.27 -1.72 10.22
N THR A 128 17.16 -0.75 10.49
CA THR A 128 16.76 0.61 10.91
C THR A 128 16.46 1.56 9.73
N ALA A 129 16.60 1.09 8.50
CA ALA A 129 16.50 1.85 7.25
C ALA A 129 17.34 3.13 7.17
N GLY A 130 18.31 3.34 8.07
CA GLY A 130 19.24 4.46 8.03
C GLY A 130 18.64 5.85 8.28
N GLY A 131 17.39 5.95 8.73
CA GLY A 131 16.71 7.23 8.98
C GLY A 131 15.25 7.31 8.50
N PRO A 132 14.94 7.03 7.22
CA PRO A 132 13.57 6.90 6.74
C PRO A 132 12.83 5.69 7.35
N LEU A 133 11.52 5.60 7.11
CA LEU A 133 10.71 4.44 7.52
C LEU A 133 10.82 3.26 6.55
N GLY A 134 11.16 3.55 5.30
CA GLY A 134 11.42 2.59 4.25
C GLY A 134 12.13 3.28 3.08
N TYR A 135 12.71 2.48 2.19
CA TYR A 135 13.20 2.98 0.90
C TYR A 135 13.41 1.82 -0.10
N VAL A 136 13.50 2.19 -1.38
CA VAL A 136 14.13 1.38 -2.43
C VAL A 136 15.47 1.99 -2.86
N ASN A 137 16.43 1.15 -3.24
CA ASN A 137 17.77 1.62 -3.60
C ASN A 137 17.77 2.54 -4.82
N ALA A 138 16.97 2.19 -5.83
CA ALA A 138 16.82 2.94 -7.07
C ALA A 138 15.57 2.49 -7.82
N PHE A 139 15.04 3.39 -8.67
CA PHE A 139 13.89 3.08 -9.51
C PHE A 139 14.29 2.13 -10.66
N PRO A 140 13.43 1.17 -11.06
CA PRO A 140 13.72 0.22 -12.12
C PRO A 140 14.19 0.85 -13.43
N ALA A 141 13.56 1.95 -13.83
CA ALA A 141 13.87 2.68 -15.05
C ALA A 141 15.23 3.41 -15.03
N SER A 142 15.92 3.46 -13.89
CA SER A 142 17.31 3.94 -13.79
C SER A 142 18.36 2.87 -14.10
N GLY A 143 17.93 1.62 -14.31
CA GLY A 143 18.77 0.49 -14.70
C GLY A 143 19.23 -0.41 -13.55
N SER A 144 18.68 -0.24 -12.34
CA SER A 144 19.00 -1.06 -11.15
C SER A 144 18.17 -2.34 -11.03
N ALA A 145 17.13 -2.52 -11.84
CA ALA A 145 16.24 -3.68 -11.72
C ALA A 145 16.99 -5.00 -11.95
N GLY A 146 16.95 -5.89 -10.96
CA GLY A 146 17.64 -7.18 -11.00
C GLY A 146 19.12 -7.15 -10.62
N ASP A 147 19.69 -5.98 -10.32
CA ASP A 147 21.05 -5.88 -9.76
C ASP A 147 21.08 -6.40 -8.31
N ILE A 148 22.26 -6.78 -7.82
CA ILE A 148 22.41 -7.43 -6.50
C ILE A 148 21.94 -6.56 -5.33
N ASP A 149 21.94 -5.24 -5.51
CA ASP A 149 21.52 -4.26 -4.50
C ASP A 149 20.06 -3.79 -4.71
N ASP A 150 19.34 -4.38 -5.67
CA ASP A 150 17.92 -4.13 -5.91
C ASP A 150 17.06 -4.73 -4.79
N ARG A 151 16.47 -3.84 -3.98
CA ARG A 151 15.87 -4.22 -2.71
C ARG A 151 14.84 -3.20 -2.23
N VAL A 152 13.93 -3.69 -1.39
CA VAL A 152 13.12 -2.87 -0.49
C VAL A 152 13.72 -3.00 0.91
N VAL A 153 13.90 -1.87 1.60
CA VAL A 153 14.35 -1.83 2.98
C VAL A 153 13.28 -1.15 3.81
N ILE A 154 12.91 -1.74 4.95
CA ILE A 154 11.89 -1.23 5.86
C ILE A 154 12.47 -1.13 7.26
N ASP A 155 12.17 -0.04 7.96
CA ASP A 155 12.45 0.06 9.38
C ASP A 155 11.64 -1.03 10.11
N TRP A 156 12.34 -1.92 10.81
CA TRP A 156 11.73 -3.06 11.49
C TRP A 156 10.61 -2.65 12.46
N ARG A 157 10.61 -1.39 12.93
CA ARG A 157 9.61 -0.86 13.84
C ARG A 157 8.26 -0.58 13.19
N VAL A 158 8.21 -0.35 11.87
CA VAL A 158 6.97 -0.06 11.11
C VAL A 158 6.48 -1.25 10.29
N PHE A 159 7.18 -2.38 10.35
CA PHE A 159 6.84 -3.57 9.58
C PHE A 159 5.63 -4.29 10.19
N GLY A 160 4.64 -4.62 9.36
CA GLY A 160 3.39 -5.24 9.77
C GLY A 160 2.41 -4.25 10.40
N GLU A 161 1.24 -4.78 10.76
CA GLU A 161 0.29 -4.07 11.61
C GLU A 161 0.67 -4.15 13.10
N ALA A 162 0.14 -3.23 13.90
CA ALA A 162 0.43 -3.09 15.34
C ALA A 162 1.94 -3.04 15.62
N SER A 163 2.65 -2.37 14.72
CA SER A 163 4.09 -2.24 14.73
C SER A 163 4.58 -1.51 16.00
N THR A 164 5.82 -1.78 16.40
CA THR A 164 6.39 -1.16 17.62
C THR A 164 6.59 0.35 17.52
N TYR A 165 6.48 0.93 16.31
CA TYR A 165 6.46 2.38 16.10
C TYR A 165 5.16 3.01 16.62
N GLY A 166 4.04 2.29 16.48
CA GLY A 166 2.70 2.72 16.88
C GLY A 166 2.03 3.68 15.88
N PRO A 167 0.78 4.10 16.17
CA PRO A 167 0.01 4.96 15.30
C PRO A 167 0.69 6.32 15.07
N PRO A 168 0.53 6.93 13.88
CA PRO A 168 -0.34 6.53 12.77
C PRO A 168 0.37 5.65 11.70
N GLN A 169 1.51 5.04 12.05
CA GLN A 169 2.40 4.36 11.09
C GLN A 169 2.56 2.85 11.39
N ASP A 170 1.48 2.21 11.84
CA ASP A 170 1.45 0.85 12.34
C ASP A 170 0.43 -0.06 11.65
N LEU A 171 0.13 0.19 10.37
CA LEU A 171 -0.82 -0.60 9.57
C LEU A 171 -0.16 -1.34 8.40
N GLY A 172 1.17 -1.42 8.37
CA GLY A 172 1.93 -2.13 7.34
C GLY A 172 1.98 -1.47 5.96
N ARG A 173 1.41 -0.28 5.79
CA ARG A 173 1.32 0.42 4.48
C ARG A 173 2.62 1.09 4.04
N ILE A 174 3.62 1.21 4.92
CA ILE A 174 4.98 1.59 4.50
C ILE A 174 5.53 0.56 3.51
N LEU A 175 5.34 -0.74 3.74
CA LEU A 175 5.80 -1.74 2.77
C LEU A 175 5.03 -1.62 1.44
N THR A 176 3.72 -1.38 1.49
CA THR A 176 2.90 -1.12 0.29
C THR A 176 3.45 0.05 -0.52
N HIS A 177 3.79 1.16 0.15
CA HIS A 177 4.41 2.34 -0.45
C HIS A 177 5.75 2.01 -1.13
N GLU A 178 6.66 1.35 -0.41
CA GLU A 178 7.97 1.00 -0.95
C GLU A 178 7.90 -0.01 -2.10
N VAL A 179 6.95 -0.94 -2.06
CA VAL A 179 6.70 -1.86 -3.17
C VAL A 179 6.16 -1.11 -4.39
N GLY A 180 5.35 -0.06 -4.18
CA GLY A 180 4.96 0.88 -5.24
C GLY A 180 6.19 1.51 -5.92
N HIS A 181 7.15 2.02 -5.15
CA HIS A 181 8.44 2.51 -5.70
C HIS A 181 9.26 1.42 -6.38
N TYR A 182 9.30 0.22 -5.81
CA TYR A 182 10.01 -0.93 -6.38
C TYR A 182 9.44 -1.34 -7.75
N LEU A 183 8.14 -1.08 -7.95
CA LEU A 183 7.40 -1.23 -9.19
C LEU A 183 7.31 0.08 -10.01
N GLY A 184 8.13 1.09 -9.69
CA GLY A 184 8.36 2.25 -10.55
C GLY A 184 7.41 3.43 -10.36
N LEU A 185 6.59 3.45 -9.31
CA LEU A 185 5.78 4.61 -8.95
C LEU A 185 6.63 5.70 -8.30
N LEU A 186 6.28 6.95 -8.56
CA LEU A 186 6.83 8.12 -7.89
C LEU A 186 5.88 8.53 -6.76
N HIS A 187 6.37 9.36 -5.83
CA HIS A 187 5.48 10.04 -4.89
C HIS A 187 4.47 10.90 -5.65
N THR A 188 3.23 11.02 -5.16
CA THR A 188 2.19 11.87 -5.78
C THR A 188 2.61 13.35 -5.89
N PHE A 189 3.45 13.81 -4.94
CA PHE A 189 4.01 15.16 -4.90
C PHE A 189 5.35 15.31 -5.63
N GLN A 190 5.81 14.26 -6.32
CA GLN A 190 7.08 14.31 -7.06
C GLN A 190 7.00 15.37 -8.16
N GLY A 191 8.03 16.20 -8.30
CA GLY A 191 8.05 17.24 -9.34
C GLY A 191 7.08 18.42 -9.09
N GLY A 192 6.41 18.45 -7.95
CA GLY A 192 5.51 19.51 -7.53
C GLY A 192 4.23 19.58 -8.37
N CYS A 193 3.66 20.78 -8.57
CA CYS A 193 2.45 20.99 -9.39
C CYS A 193 2.60 20.64 -10.89
N GLY A 194 3.71 20.01 -11.30
CA GLY A 194 3.96 19.60 -12.67
C GLY A 194 4.00 20.76 -13.67
N SER A 195 3.65 20.44 -14.90
CA SER A 195 3.59 21.33 -16.05
C SER A 195 2.26 21.14 -16.81
N SER A 196 2.17 21.57 -18.07
CA SER A 196 0.94 21.41 -18.85
C SER A 196 0.57 19.96 -19.20
N SER A 197 1.44 18.98 -18.92
CA SER A 197 1.23 17.57 -19.23
C SER A 197 1.66 16.68 -18.06
N CYS A 198 0.72 15.89 -17.55
CA CYS A 198 0.96 14.86 -16.54
C CYS A 198 1.80 13.68 -17.07
N LEU A 199 1.96 13.53 -18.39
CA LEU A 199 2.71 12.43 -18.99
C LEU A 199 4.24 12.63 -18.95
N ASP A 200 4.73 13.83 -18.64
CA ASP A 200 6.14 14.21 -18.66
C ASP A 200 6.55 15.15 -17.51
N SER A 201 5.66 15.34 -16.53
CA SER A 201 5.92 16.10 -15.30
C SER A 201 5.10 15.56 -14.14
N GLY A 202 5.37 16.04 -12.92
CA GLY A 202 4.74 15.50 -11.71
C GLY A 202 5.28 14.12 -11.37
N ASP A 203 4.40 13.26 -10.86
CA ASP A 203 4.62 11.83 -10.62
C ASP A 203 4.50 10.97 -11.89
N LEU A 204 4.29 11.63 -13.04
CA LEU A 204 4.08 11.05 -14.36
C LEU A 204 2.74 10.29 -14.48
N ILE A 205 1.75 10.54 -13.64
CA ILE A 205 0.44 9.87 -13.72
C ILE A 205 -0.64 10.93 -13.92
N CYS A 206 -1.59 10.67 -14.83
CA CYS A 206 -2.61 11.65 -15.19
C CYS A 206 -3.91 11.53 -14.38
N ASP A 207 -4.15 10.37 -13.77
CA ASP A 207 -5.28 10.17 -12.86
C ASP A 207 -4.92 10.40 -11.37
N THR A 208 -3.70 10.88 -11.10
CA THR A 208 -3.30 11.44 -9.81
C THR A 208 -3.33 12.98 -9.89
N PRO A 209 -4.08 13.65 -9.01
CA PRO A 209 -4.10 15.11 -8.98
C PRO A 209 -2.70 15.70 -8.72
N PRO A 210 -2.31 16.79 -9.39
CA PRO A 210 -1.02 17.44 -9.16
C PRO A 210 -0.85 17.89 -7.71
N GLN A 211 0.30 17.62 -7.11
CA GLN A 211 0.55 17.91 -5.70
C GLN A 211 1.95 18.51 -5.50
N SER A 212 2.07 19.57 -4.69
CA SER A 212 3.36 20.25 -4.48
C SER A 212 4.18 19.71 -3.32
N GLU A 213 3.49 19.24 -2.28
CA GLU A 213 4.07 18.83 -1.01
C GLU A 213 3.28 17.63 -0.49
N PRO A 214 3.90 16.71 0.28
CA PRO A 214 3.19 15.59 0.91
C PRO A 214 2.08 16.08 1.84
N ASP A 215 1.00 15.31 1.91
CA ASP A 215 0.06 15.43 3.02
C ASP A 215 0.59 14.65 4.23
N VAL A 216 0.22 15.08 5.43
CA VAL A 216 0.74 14.48 6.67
C VAL A 216 -0.36 13.77 7.44
N ASP A 217 -1.57 14.33 7.47
CA ASP A 217 -2.76 13.72 8.05
C ASP A 217 -3.74 13.32 6.93
N CYS A 218 -5.02 13.24 7.25
CA CYS A 218 -6.07 12.83 6.31
C CYS A 218 -6.79 14.00 5.64
N SER A 219 -6.23 15.20 5.77
CA SER A 219 -6.74 16.40 5.14
C SER A 219 -6.07 16.59 3.79
N SER A 220 -6.87 16.69 2.73
CA SER A 220 -6.35 17.02 1.40
C SER A 220 -5.90 18.48 1.34
N SER A 221 -4.93 18.74 0.47
CA SER A 221 -4.46 20.08 0.16
C SER A 221 -4.71 20.41 -1.32
N SER A 222 -4.99 21.68 -1.62
CA SER A 222 -5.35 22.12 -2.97
C SER A 222 -4.35 23.10 -3.57
N PHE A 223 -3.08 23.03 -3.17
CA PHE A 223 -2.04 24.01 -3.54
C PHE A 223 -1.81 24.14 -5.05
N CYS A 224 -2.08 23.07 -5.80
CA CYS A 224 -1.93 23.03 -7.25
C CYS A 224 -3.25 23.22 -8.01
N GLY A 225 -4.35 23.56 -7.32
CA GLY A 225 -5.65 23.86 -7.91
C GLY A 225 -6.64 22.68 -7.94
N GLU A 226 -6.19 21.49 -7.61
CA GLU A 226 -6.99 20.29 -7.39
C GLU A 226 -6.66 19.70 -6.02
N GLU A 227 -7.59 18.98 -5.40
CA GLU A 227 -7.36 18.33 -4.11
C GLU A 227 -6.38 17.17 -4.25
N SER A 228 -5.42 17.11 -3.34
CA SER A 228 -4.47 16.01 -3.27
C SER A 228 -5.15 14.71 -2.85
N LEU A 229 -4.63 13.61 -3.38
CA LEU A 229 -5.16 12.28 -3.11
C LEU A 229 -4.51 11.71 -1.84
N VAL A 230 -4.98 12.15 -0.66
CA VAL A 230 -4.51 11.66 0.65
C VAL A 230 -4.69 10.16 0.84
N SER A 231 -5.62 9.56 0.09
CA SER A 231 -5.88 8.13 0.10
C SER A 231 -4.91 7.31 -0.74
N ASN A 232 -4.03 7.96 -1.51
CA ASN A 232 -3.07 7.27 -2.35
C ASN A 232 -1.93 6.68 -1.52
N PHE A 233 -1.59 5.41 -1.77
CA PHE A 233 -0.44 4.78 -1.09
C PHE A 233 0.89 5.49 -1.36
N MET A 234 1.04 6.26 -2.45
CA MET A 234 2.27 7.00 -2.78
C MET A 234 2.34 8.41 -2.18
N ASN A 235 1.40 8.76 -1.29
CA ASN A 235 1.44 9.96 -0.43
C ASN A 235 2.14 9.64 0.90
N TYR A 236 2.34 10.64 1.77
CA TYR A 236 2.89 10.48 3.13
C TYR A 236 1.85 10.70 4.24
N SER A 237 0.57 10.74 3.87
CA SER A 237 -0.56 10.84 4.79
C SER A 237 -0.54 9.73 5.85
N TRP A 238 -1.41 9.83 6.85
CA TRP A 238 -1.55 8.75 7.81
C TRP A 238 -1.99 7.47 7.11
N GLN A 239 -1.38 6.35 7.51
CA GLN A 239 -1.67 5.06 6.90
C GLN A 239 -3.16 4.78 6.95
N ALA A 240 -3.85 5.13 8.05
CA ALA A 240 -5.28 4.88 8.24
C ALA A 240 -6.18 5.42 7.11
N CYS A 241 -5.75 6.45 6.39
CA CYS A 241 -6.53 7.05 5.29
C CYS A 241 -6.10 6.59 3.91
N MET A 242 -4.97 5.91 3.79
CA MET A 242 -4.53 5.32 2.52
C MET A 242 -5.41 4.11 2.17
N SER A 243 -5.92 4.08 0.95
CA SER A 243 -6.91 3.09 0.52
C SER A 243 -6.65 2.45 -0.84
N GLY A 244 -5.79 3.02 -1.69
CA GLY A 244 -5.62 2.49 -3.04
C GLY A 244 -4.52 3.12 -3.89
N PHE A 245 -4.22 2.43 -4.98
CA PHE A 245 -3.54 2.99 -6.15
C PHE A 245 -4.58 3.42 -7.19
N THR A 246 -4.20 4.31 -8.10
CA THR A 246 -5.04 4.68 -9.25
C THR A 246 -4.89 3.68 -10.40
N ASN A 247 -5.75 3.78 -11.43
CA ASN A 247 -5.71 2.87 -12.57
C ASN A 247 -4.42 3.02 -13.38
N GLU A 248 -3.95 4.25 -13.60
CA GLU A 248 -2.71 4.48 -14.32
C GLU A 248 -1.46 4.13 -13.50
N GLN A 249 -1.49 4.32 -12.17
CA GLN A 249 -0.44 3.79 -11.29
C GLN A 249 -0.34 2.26 -11.43
N ILE A 250 -1.46 1.55 -11.41
CA ILE A 250 -1.50 0.10 -11.61
C ILE A 250 -0.87 -0.29 -12.96
N ARG A 251 -1.25 0.38 -14.04
CA ARG A 251 -0.69 0.11 -15.38
C ARG A 251 0.81 0.41 -15.43
N ARG A 252 1.28 1.47 -14.77
CA ARG A 252 2.71 1.80 -14.68
C ARG A 252 3.49 0.74 -13.89
N MET A 253 2.93 0.25 -12.78
CA MET A 253 3.53 -0.86 -12.02
C MET A 253 3.67 -2.12 -12.86
N ARG A 254 2.63 -2.45 -13.65
CA ARG A 254 2.61 -3.62 -14.50
C ARG A 254 3.55 -3.49 -15.70
N CYS A 255 3.60 -2.32 -16.34
CA CYS A 255 4.63 -1.99 -17.34
C CYS A 255 6.03 -2.20 -16.77
N THR A 256 6.27 -1.74 -15.54
CA THR A 256 7.56 -1.87 -14.88
C THR A 256 7.93 -3.33 -14.61
N LEU A 257 6.97 -4.10 -14.12
CA LEU A 257 7.13 -5.54 -13.91
C LEU A 257 7.47 -6.26 -15.21
N GLU A 258 6.71 -6.01 -16.29
CA GLU A 258 6.85 -6.72 -17.56
C GLU A 258 8.07 -6.26 -18.38
N SER A 259 8.48 -4.99 -18.26
CA SER A 259 9.59 -4.42 -19.05
C SER A 259 10.94 -4.48 -18.35
N TYR A 260 10.98 -4.12 -17.06
CA TYR A 260 12.24 -4.02 -16.31
C TYR A 260 12.47 -5.25 -15.42
N ARG A 261 11.43 -6.01 -15.05
CA ARG A 261 11.51 -7.15 -14.12
C ARG A 261 10.86 -8.43 -14.69
N PRO A 262 11.11 -8.82 -15.95
CA PRO A 262 10.32 -9.84 -16.66
C PRO A 262 10.41 -11.25 -16.05
N LEU A 263 11.36 -11.52 -15.15
CA LEU A 263 11.53 -12.80 -14.46
C LEU A 263 11.03 -12.79 -13.01
N LEU A 264 10.62 -11.61 -12.50
CA LEU A 264 10.19 -11.45 -11.11
C LEU A 264 8.73 -11.88 -10.95
N GLY A 265 7.86 -11.44 -11.85
CA GLY A 265 6.44 -11.75 -11.85
C GLY A 265 6.16 -13.01 -12.65
N MET A 266 5.63 -14.05 -11.99
CA MET A 266 5.14 -15.25 -12.66
C MET A 266 3.67 -15.07 -13.00
N GLU A 267 3.31 -15.23 -14.28
CA GLU A 267 1.91 -15.18 -14.70
C GLU A 267 1.12 -16.28 -13.99
N SER A 268 -0.09 -15.95 -13.52
CA SER A 268 -0.91 -16.83 -12.69
C SER A 268 -2.36 -16.78 -13.15
N GLU A 269 -3.06 -17.91 -12.96
CA GLU A 269 -4.53 -17.90 -12.93
C GLU A 269 -5.02 -16.94 -11.84
N VAL A 270 -6.15 -16.27 -12.10
CA VAL A 270 -6.90 -15.55 -11.06
C VAL A 270 -7.51 -16.59 -10.14
N CYS A 271 -7.16 -16.51 -8.86
CA CYS A 271 -7.68 -17.40 -7.83
C CYS A 271 -8.40 -16.56 -6.78
N GLY A 272 -9.58 -17.01 -6.35
CA GLY A 272 -10.32 -16.37 -5.27
C GLY A 272 -9.74 -16.81 -3.93
N PHE A 273 -8.64 -16.18 -3.52
CA PHE A 273 -8.01 -16.43 -2.22
C PHE A 273 -8.43 -15.33 -1.23
N VAL A 274 -8.96 -15.73 -0.07
CA VAL A 274 -8.90 -14.87 1.14
C VAL A 274 -7.52 -15.02 1.78
N CYS A 275 -6.99 -16.24 1.79
CA CYS A 275 -5.59 -16.52 2.10
C CYS A 275 -5.03 -17.56 1.12
N GLU A 276 -3.69 -17.70 1.08
CA GLU A 276 -2.96 -18.44 0.03
C GLU A 276 -3.49 -19.86 -0.25
N HIS A 277 -4.14 -20.54 0.70
CA HIS A 277 -4.64 -21.91 0.56
C HIS A 277 -6.17 -22.04 0.55
N ASP A 278 -6.90 -20.95 0.73
CA ASP A 278 -8.37 -20.91 0.63
C ASP A 278 -8.76 -20.72 -0.82
N LEU A 279 -8.81 -21.82 -1.57
CA LEU A 279 -9.05 -21.85 -3.01
C LEU A 279 -10.47 -21.44 -3.38
N ASN A 280 -11.39 -21.42 -2.42
CA ASN A 280 -12.80 -21.14 -2.64
C ASN A 280 -13.25 -19.77 -2.09
N GLY A 281 -12.40 -19.14 -1.29
CA GLY A 281 -12.60 -17.79 -0.76
C GLY A 281 -13.62 -17.73 0.39
N ASP A 282 -13.86 -18.83 1.11
CA ASP A 282 -14.80 -18.87 2.24
C ASP A 282 -14.16 -18.53 3.59
N GLY A 283 -12.87 -18.20 3.61
CA GLY A 283 -12.09 -17.90 4.81
C GLY A 283 -11.57 -19.14 5.54
N PHE A 284 -11.81 -20.35 5.00
CA PHE A 284 -11.41 -21.59 5.66
C PHE A 284 -10.68 -22.53 4.70
N VAL A 285 -9.42 -22.86 5.00
CA VAL A 285 -8.71 -23.95 4.34
C VAL A 285 -9.23 -25.30 4.85
N ASN A 286 -10.13 -25.92 4.08
CA ASN A 286 -10.86 -27.09 4.51
C ASN A 286 -11.06 -28.15 3.39
N GLY A 287 -12.01 -29.06 3.62
CA GLY A 287 -12.34 -30.12 2.68
C GLY A 287 -12.80 -29.62 1.30
N SER A 288 -13.38 -28.42 1.24
CA SER A 288 -13.79 -27.75 0.00
C SER A 288 -12.58 -27.40 -0.85
N ASP A 289 -11.56 -26.76 -0.28
CA ASP A 289 -10.31 -26.38 -0.96
C ASP A 289 -9.52 -27.60 -1.38
N LEU A 290 -9.44 -28.59 -0.48
CA LEU A 290 -8.85 -29.89 -0.81
C LEU A 290 -9.57 -30.54 -2.00
N GLY A 291 -10.91 -30.47 -2.03
CA GLY A 291 -11.71 -30.98 -3.14
C GLY A 291 -11.37 -30.29 -4.47
N ILE A 292 -11.25 -28.96 -4.45
CA ILE A 292 -10.84 -28.17 -5.62
C ILE A 292 -9.43 -28.59 -6.07
N MET A 293 -8.51 -28.69 -5.13
CA MET A 293 -7.11 -29.03 -5.39
C MET A 293 -6.95 -30.45 -5.96
N LEU A 294 -7.60 -31.45 -5.35
CA LEU A 294 -7.56 -32.84 -5.81
C LEU A 294 -8.09 -33.00 -7.23
N GLY A 295 -9.04 -32.15 -7.65
CA GLY A 295 -9.53 -32.10 -9.02
C GLY A 295 -8.49 -31.61 -10.04
N ARG A 296 -7.41 -30.98 -9.58
CA ARG A 296 -6.37 -30.37 -10.42
C ARG A 296 -5.02 -31.09 -10.34
N ILE A 297 -4.83 -32.00 -9.38
CA ILE A 297 -3.58 -32.80 -9.26
C ILE A 297 -3.31 -33.62 -10.51
N GLY A 298 -2.05 -33.64 -10.95
CA GLY A 298 -1.57 -34.57 -11.98
C GLY A 298 -1.70 -34.09 -13.42
N GLY A 299 -1.78 -32.77 -13.64
CA GLY A 299 -1.66 -32.15 -14.96
C GLY A 299 -0.21 -32.07 -15.48
N PRO A 300 -0.02 -31.80 -16.80
CA PRO A 300 1.29 -31.41 -17.31
C PRO A 300 1.72 -30.04 -16.72
N PRO A 301 3.04 -29.73 -16.70
CA PRO A 301 3.52 -28.42 -16.28
C PRO A 301 2.84 -27.32 -17.11
N SER A 302 2.39 -26.28 -16.41
CA SER A 302 1.76 -25.11 -17.02
C SER A 302 2.79 -23.99 -17.18
N ASP A 303 2.66 -23.21 -18.26
CA ASP A 303 3.48 -22.01 -18.47
C ASP A 303 3.04 -20.84 -17.55
N ILE A 304 1.88 -20.98 -16.90
CA ILE A 304 1.35 -20.07 -15.86
C ILE A 304 1.14 -20.81 -14.55
N ILE A 305 1.28 -20.13 -13.42
CA ILE A 305 0.98 -20.64 -12.09
C ILE A 305 -0.51 -20.94 -11.98
N GLN A 306 -0.85 -22.17 -11.62
CA GLN A 306 -2.24 -22.62 -11.52
C GLN A 306 -2.77 -22.40 -10.10
N CYS A 307 -4.09 -22.20 -9.95
CA CYS A 307 -4.67 -22.21 -8.61
C CYS A 307 -4.44 -23.55 -7.93
N GLY A 308 -3.75 -23.52 -6.78
CA GLY A 308 -3.34 -24.72 -6.04
C GLY A 308 -1.89 -25.14 -6.25
N ASP A 309 -1.13 -24.46 -7.11
CA ASP A 309 0.34 -24.55 -7.17
C ASP A 309 0.91 -23.58 -6.13
N PHE A 310 1.15 -24.09 -4.93
CA PHE A 310 1.54 -23.28 -3.78
C PHE A 310 3.06 -23.14 -3.66
N ASN A 311 3.82 -24.06 -4.26
CA ASN A 311 5.28 -23.98 -4.27
C ASN A 311 5.84 -23.27 -5.52
N LEU A 312 4.95 -22.89 -6.46
CA LEU A 312 5.21 -22.12 -7.67
C LEU A 312 6.16 -22.83 -8.65
N ASP A 313 6.09 -24.16 -8.70
CA ASP A 313 6.93 -24.97 -9.59
C ASP A 313 6.25 -25.32 -10.94
N GLY A 314 5.03 -24.81 -11.15
CA GLY A 314 4.22 -25.02 -12.36
C GLY A 314 3.43 -26.33 -12.34
N LEU A 315 3.46 -27.09 -11.23
CA LEU A 315 2.79 -28.38 -11.07
C LEU A 315 2.01 -28.46 -9.76
N ILE A 316 0.77 -28.93 -9.83
CA ILE A 316 -0.01 -29.26 -8.63
C ILE A 316 0.27 -30.71 -8.25
N THR A 317 1.07 -30.90 -7.20
CA THR A 317 1.59 -32.19 -6.77
C THR A 317 1.25 -32.53 -5.31
N GLY A 318 1.79 -33.65 -4.82
CA GLY A 318 1.72 -33.99 -3.40
C GLY A 318 2.45 -32.99 -2.49
N SER A 319 3.38 -32.19 -3.02
CA SER A 319 4.05 -31.13 -2.24
C SER A 319 3.07 -30.03 -1.90
N ASP A 320 2.31 -29.56 -2.89
CA ASP A 320 1.28 -28.54 -2.73
C ASP A 320 0.17 -29.04 -1.82
N LEU A 321 -0.23 -30.31 -1.98
CA LEU A 321 -1.20 -30.93 -1.09
C LEU A 321 -0.71 -30.92 0.36
N GLY A 322 0.59 -31.16 0.57
CA GLY A 322 1.22 -31.01 1.88
C GLY A 322 1.11 -29.60 2.43
N SER A 323 1.33 -28.58 1.60
CA SER A 323 1.17 -27.17 1.97
C SER A 323 -0.27 -26.83 2.37
N LEU A 324 -1.26 -27.23 1.57
CA LEU A 324 -2.69 -27.03 1.87
C LEU A 324 -3.08 -27.69 3.18
N LEU A 325 -2.69 -28.96 3.38
CA LEU A 325 -2.97 -29.68 4.63
C LEU A 325 -2.23 -29.07 5.83
N GLY A 326 -1.07 -28.46 5.61
CA GLY A 326 -0.32 -27.72 6.63
C GLY A 326 -1.02 -26.43 7.06
N ALA A 327 -1.81 -25.83 6.17
CA ALA A 327 -2.59 -24.62 6.40
C ALA A 327 -4.04 -24.90 6.86
N TRP A 328 -4.40 -26.16 7.16
CA TRP A 328 -5.78 -26.56 7.45
C TRP A 328 -6.38 -25.81 8.65
N GLY A 329 -7.53 -25.18 8.44
CA GLY A 329 -8.21 -24.38 9.44
C GLY A 329 -8.74 -23.07 8.88
N GLU A 330 -9.12 -22.19 9.79
CA GLU A 330 -9.46 -20.79 9.48
C GLU A 330 -8.21 -20.08 8.94
N CYS A 331 -8.39 -19.25 7.90
CA CYS A 331 -7.33 -18.33 7.47
C CYS A 331 -6.90 -17.47 8.67
N ALA A 332 -5.64 -17.03 8.69
CA ALA A 332 -5.25 -16.00 9.65
C ALA A 332 -6.02 -14.73 9.28
N GLU A 333 -7.16 -14.58 9.94
CA GLU A 333 -8.06 -13.45 9.77
C GLU A 333 -7.30 -12.16 10.06
N SER A 334 -7.73 -11.10 9.39
CA SER A 334 -7.50 -9.77 9.92
C SER A 334 -7.91 -9.78 11.38
N PRO A 335 -7.13 -9.23 12.33
CA PRO A 335 -7.61 -9.13 13.71
C PRO A 335 -8.96 -8.42 13.81
N CYS A 336 -9.31 -7.71 12.75
CA CYS A 336 -10.50 -6.92 12.54
C CYS A 336 -11.59 -7.62 11.71
N ASP A 337 -11.41 -8.87 11.33
CA ASP A 337 -12.49 -9.63 10.68
C ASP A 337 -13.66 -9.78 11.66
N GLY A 338 -14.86 -9.43 11.18
CA GLY A 338 -16.06 -9.29 12.01
C GLY A 338 -16.33 -7.89 12.57
N VAL A 339 -15.38 -6.96 12.45
CA VAL A 339 -15.62 -5.53 12.73
C VAL A 339 -16.25 -4.91 11.49
N ALA A 340 -17.59 -4.87 11.46
CA ALA A 340 -18.35 -4.38 10.31
C ALA A 340 -18.09 -2.90 9.99
N THR A 341 -17.77 -2.09 11.01
CA THR A 341 -17.31 -0.70 10.88
C THR A 341 -16.61 -0.29 12.17
N CYS A 342 -15.55 0.50 12.07
CA CYS A 342 -14.95 1.18 13.21
C CYS A 342 -15.39 2.63 13.38
N ASP A 343 -16.33 3.08 12.56
CA ASP A 343 -16.89 4.43 12.64
C ASP A 343 -17.47 4.70 14.04
N ASP A 344 -16.83 5.61 14.77
CA ASP A 344 -17.25 6.07 16.09
C ASP A 344 -18.31 7.19 16.01
N GLY A 345 -18.69 7.58 14.79
CA GLY A 345 -19.64 8.65 14.50
C GLY A 345 -19.06 10.05 14.73
N ASP A 346 -17.75 10.17 14.97
CA ASP A 346 -17.03 11.43 15.03
C ASP A 346 -16.32 11.68 13.70
N GLU A 347 -16.85 12.63 12.92
CA GLU A 347 -16.28 13.06 11.64
C GLU A 347 -14.88 13.68 11.81
N CYS A 348 -14.48 14.00 13.04
CA CYS A 348 -13.16 14.48 13.40
C CYS A 348 -12.18 13.42 13.79
N THR A 349 -12.53 12.15 13.62
CA THR A 349 -11.58 11.08 13.79
C THR A 349 -11.48 10.20 12.56
N VAL A 350 -10.27 9.69 12.35
CA VAL A 350 -10.02 8.63 11.41
C VAL A 350 -10.13 7.33 12.17
N ASN A 351 -11.18 6.58 11.85
CA ASN A 351 -11.48 5.32 12.46
C ASN A 351 -10.78 4.18 11.73
N TYR A 352 -10.08 3.35 12.48
CA TYR A 352 -9.39 2.18 11.95
C TYR A 352 -9.42 1.06 12.98
N CYS A 353 -9.29 -0.17 12.51
CA CYS A 353 -9.23 -1.31 13.40
C CYS A 353 -7.78 -1.77 13.57
N LEU A 354 -7.42 -2.10 14.80
CA LEU A 354 -6.12 -2.67 15.14
C LEU A 354 -6.29 -3.75 16.20
N GLU A 355 -5.79 -4.95 15.94
CA GLU A 355 -5.88 -6.09 16.88
C GLU A 355 -7.32 -6.44 17.31
N GLY A 356 -8.32 -6.16 16.46
CA GLY A 356 -9.74 -6.41 16.75
C GLY A 356 -10.40 -5.35 17.63
N GLU A 357 -9.70 -4.25 17.91
CA GLU A 357 -10.21 -3.09 18.61
C GLU A 357 -10.30 -1.90 17.65
N CYS A 358 -11.43 -1.20 17.66
CA CYS A 358 -11.55 0.07 16.96
C CYS A 358 -10.76 1.15 17.69
N ARG A 359 -9.96 1.86 16.91
CA ARG A 359 -9.18 3.01 17.33
C ARG A 359 -9.52 4.19 16.45
N SER A 360 -9.44 5.37 17.03
CA SER A 360 -9.70 6.62 16.35
C SER A 360 -8.50 7.56 16.48
N LEU A 361 -8.12 8.19 15.38
CA LEU A 361 -7.07 9.21 15.32
C LEU A 361 -7.70 10.56 15.05
N GLU A 362 -7.59 11.47 16.00
CA GLU A 362 -8.05 12.86 15.89
C GLU A 362 -7.46 13.54 14.65
N ILE A 363 -8.30 14.05 13.77
CA ILE A 363 -7.90 14.88 12.64
C ILE A 363 -7.51 16.25 13.18
N SER A 364 -6.24 16.63 13.00
CA SER A 364 -5.72 17.88 13.53
C SER A 364 -6.47 19.09 12.95
N GLY A 365 -7.21 19.80 13.81
CA GLY A 365 -7.98 20.97 13.40
C GLY A 365 -9.38 20.66 12.89
N CYS A 366 -9.87 19.44 13.07
CA CYS A 366 -11.28 19.13 12.91
C CYS A 366 -12.08 19.57 14.15
N GLY A 367 -13.35 19.97 13.95
CA GLY A 367 -14.26 20.33 15.05
C GLY A 367 -14.17 21.78 15.52
N ILE A 368 -13.55 22.67 14.74
CA ILE A 368 -13.46 24.10 15.08
C ILE A 368 -14.78 24.84 14.78
N CYS A 369 -15.66 24.20 14.02
CA CYS A 369 -17.04 24.61 13.80
C CYS A 369 -17.91 24.41 15.06
N GLY A 370 -18.76 25.38 15.38
CA GLY A 370 -19.61 25.35 16.57
C GLY A 370 -18.90 25.73 17.88
N GLY A 371 -17.58 25.97 17.85
CA GLY A 371 -16.83 26.41 19.02
C GLY A 371 -17.29 27.78 19.50
N ALA A 372 -17.60 27.91 20.80
CA ALA A 372 -17.97 29.20 21.41
C ALA A 372 -16.83 30.24 21.32
N GLU A 373 -15.59 29.77 21.15
CA GLU A 373 -14.39 30.59 21.00
C GLU A 373 -14.09 30.96 19.53
N SER A 374 -14.77 30.31 18.57
CA SER A 374 -14.56 30.47 17.13
C SER A 374 -15.25 31.72 16.54
N GLY A 375 -15.89 32.55 17.36
CA GLY A 375 -16.51 33.81 16.91
C GLY A 375 -17.71 33.64 15.95
N SER A 376 -18.31 34.73 15.49
CA SER A 376 -19.52 34.69 14.63
C SER A 376 -19.21 34.19 13.21
N CYS A 377 -20.11 33.42 12.60
CA CYS A 377 -20.01 33.02 11.18
C CYS A 377 -20.21 34.19 10.22
N TYR A 378 -20.88 35.24 10.69
CA TYR A 378 -21.20 36.42 9.90
C TYR A 378 -20.16 37.54 10.05
N GLU A 379 -19.08 37.28 10.80
CA GLU A 379 -17.97 38.18 11.00
C GLU A 379 -16.66 37.48 10.65
N SER A 380 -15.69 38.23 10.15
CA SER A 380 -14.33 37.71 10.00
C SER A 380 -13.69 37.70 11.37
N ASN A 381 -13.64 36.53 12.00
CA ASN A 381 -13.24 36.36 13.39
C ASN A 381 -11.75 35.97 13.51
N GLY A 382 -11.12 35.54 12.42
CA GLY A 382 -9.70 35.24 12.36
C GLY A 382 -9.29 33.98 13.12
N THR A 383 -10.23 33.29 13.77
CA THR A 383 -10.06 31.92 14.24
C THR A 383 -10.42 30.97 13.11
N PRO A 384 -9.88 29.75 13.08
CA PRO A 384 -10.45 28.73 12.21
C PRO A 384 -11.90 28.46 12.67
N GLY A 385 -12.81 28.21 11.74
CA GLY A 385 -14.23 27.94 12.02
C GLY A 385 -15.04 29.13 12.55
N CYS A 386 -16.32 28.88 12.84
CA CYS A 386 -17.22 29.83 13.46
C CYS A 386 -18.24 29.15 14.37
N SER A 387 -18.93 29.94 15.20
CA SER A 387 -19.76 29.50 16.32
C SER A 387 -21.08 28.80 15.98
N ASN A 388 -21.54 28.86 14.73
CA ASN A 388 -22.67 28.06 14.26
C ASN A 388 -22.12 26.86 13.50
N ALA A 389 -22.25 25.66 14.06
CA ALA A 389 -21.72 24.42 13.51
C ALA A 389 -22.25 24.15 12.09
N GLU A 390 -23.57 24.15 11.89
CA GLU A 390 -24.21 23.83 10.61
C GLU A 390 -23.78 24.82 9.50
N CYS A 391 -23.77 26.12 9.80
CA CYS A 391 -23.29 27.13 8.87
C CYS A 391 -21.79 27.01 8.58
N CYS A 392 -21.02 26.70 9.63
CA CYS A 392 -19.59 26.54 9.52
C CYS A 392 -19.25 25.37 8.62
N GLU A 393 -19.81 24.19 8.88
CA GLU A 393 -19.62 22.95 8.13
C GLU A 393 -20.00 23.13 6.66
N ALA A 394 -21.17 23.71 6.36
CA ALA A 394 -21.61 23.93 4.98
C ALA A 394 -20.67 24.85 4.17
N ILE A 395 -20.03 25.83 4.83
CA ILE A 395 -19.03 26.69 4.18
C ILE A 395 -17.68 26.01 4.09
N CYS A 396 -17.29 25.26 5.11
CA CYS A 396 -16.03 24.54 5.19
C CYS A 396 -15.93 23.41 4.17
N GLU A 397 -17.06 22.79 3.81
CA GLU A 397 -17.15 21.81 2.71
C GLU A 397 -16.80 22.44 1.35
N VAL A 398 -17.07 23.74 1.18
CA VAL A 398 -16.82 24.46 -0.08
C VAL A 398 -15.51 25.28 -0.04
N ASP A 399 -15.07 25.68 1.14
CA ASP A 399 -13.83 26.44 1.36
C ASP A 399 -13.15 26.01 2.67
N PRO A 400 -12.29 24.97 2.62
CA PRO A 400 -11.55 24.45 3.76
C PRO A 400 -10.63 25.48 4.45
N TYR A 401 -10.25 26.57 3.76
CA TYR A 401 -9.48 27.66 4.37
C TYR A 401 -10.20 28.22 5.61
N CYS A 402 -11.54 28.22 5.58
CA CYS A 402 -12.39 28.74 6.63
C CYS A 402 -12.31 27.94 7.93
N CYS A 403 -12.12 26.62 7.88
CA CYS A 403 -11.95 25.76 9.06
C CYS A 403 -10.50 25.54 9.46
N PHE A 404 -9.53 25.65 8.54
CA PHE A 404 -8.15 25.26 8.84
C PHE A 404 -7.19 26.43 9.04
N VAL A 405 -7.46 27.59 8.45
CA VAL A 405 -6.55 28.73 8.52
C VAL A 405 -7.17 29.88 9.29
N ALA A 406 -8.28 30.43 8.77
CA ALA A 406 -8.97 31.53 9.40
C ALA A 406 -10.35 31.74 8.75
N TRP A 407 -11.34 32.01 9.58
CA TRP A 407 -12.63 32.52 9.15
C TRP A 407 -12.50 34.00 8.80
N ASP A 408 -12.11 34.24 7.56
CA ASP A 408 -11.75 35.53 7.03
C ASP A 408 -12.93 36.23 6.31
N ALA A 409 -12.64 37.21 5.45
CA ALA A 409 -13.68 37.93 4.72
C ALA A 409 -14.36 37.06 3.64
N SER A 410 -13.67 36.07 3.08
CA SER A 410 -14.21 35.11 2.12
C SER A 410 -15.27 34.24 2.79
N CYS A 411 -14.92 33.65 3.93
CA CYS A 411 -15.78 32.75 4.72
C CYS A 411 -17.09 33.42 5.14
N ARG A 412 -16.97 34.59 5.77
CA ARG A 412 -18.11 35.45 6.09
C ARG A 412 -18.99 35.76 4.88
N THR A 413 -18.38 36.04 3.72
CA THR A 413 -19.15 36.44 2.53
C THR A 413 -19.94 35.26 1.97
N LYS A 414 -19.40 34.04 2.05
CA LYS A 414 -20.13 32.81 1.76
C LYS A 414 -21.31 32.64 2.71
N ALA A 415 -21.10 32.82 4.02
CA ALA A 415 -22.17 32.78 5.03
C ALA A 415 -23.30 33.77 4.78
N LEU A 416 -22.99 34.96 4.30
CA LEU A 416 -23.97 36.01 4.01
C LEU A 416 -24.55 35.95 2.59
N SER A 417 -24.11 34.99 1.77
CA SER A 417 -24.51 34.94 0.36
C SER A 417 -25.95 34.49 0.13
N GLY A 418 -26.56 33.82 1.12
CA GLY A 418 -27.87 33.18 0.99
C GLY A 418 -27.87 31.92 0.13
N ASN A 419 -26.69 31.43 -0.26
CA ASN A 419 -26.52 30.18 -1.01
C ASN A 419 -26.37 28.96 -0.10
N PHE A 420 -26.20 29.17 1.20
CA PHE A 420 -26.04 28.13 2.22
C PHE A 420 -27.20 28.25 3.22
N PRO A 421 -28.30 27.50 3.03
CA PRO A 421 -29.46 27.54 3.92
C PRO A 421 -29.14 27.27 5.39
N GLU A 422 -28.08 26.52 5.64
CA GLU A 422 -27.53 26.18 6.96
C GLU A 422 -26.98 27.42 7.69
N CYS A 423 -26.70 28.49 6.94
CA CYS A 423 -26.30 29.80 7.45
C CYS A 423 -27.46 30.76 7.67
N ASP A 424 -28.70 30.39 7.36
CA ASP A 424 -29.87 31.23 7.57
C ASP A 424 -30.36 31.10 9.03
N GLY A 425 -29.73 31.86 9.93
CA GLY A 425 -30.11 32.01 11.34
C GLY A 425 -30.97 33.25 11.62
#